data_AF-A0A533SG03-F1
#
_entry.id   AF-A0A533SG03-F1
#
_cell.length_a   1.000
_cell.length_b   1.000
_cell.length_c   1.000
_cell.angle_alpha   90.00
_cell.angle_beta   90.00
_cell.angle_gamma   90.00
#
_symmetry.space_group_name_H-M   'P 1'
#
loop_
_entity.id
_entity.type
_entity.pdbx_description
1 polymer ?
#
loop_
_entity_poly.entity_id
_entity_poly.type
_entity_poly.pdbx_seq_one_letter_code
_entity_poly.pdbx_strand_id
1 'polypeptide(L)'
;MKLFQKGISILVTIAIPFFLVMTMIRLLFQPVFLRLEYQMPGFPPDPYGFTLEDRIQWGTVSLQYLFNDQGISFPVSYTQS
;
A
#
# COMPACT_ATOMS: atom_id res chain seq x y z
N MET A 1 -10.68 -29.72 27.25
CA MET A 1 -10.76 -29.77 25.77
C MET A 1 -11.74 -28.75 25.19
N LYS A 2 -13.03 -28.74 25.60
CA LYS A 2 -14.04 -27.81 25.06
C LYS A 2 -13.76 -26.31 25.33
N LEU A 3 -13.19 -25.98 26.50
CA LEU A 3 -12.85 -24.58 26.86
C LEU A 3 -11.73 -24.00 25.98
N PHE A 4 -10.73 -24.83 25.66
CA PHE A 4 -9.63 -24.47 24.75
C PHE A 4 -10.12 -24.25 23.32
N GLN A 5 -10.97 -25.14 22.81
CA GLN A 5 -11.62 -24.98 21.50
C GLN A 5 -12.47 -23.71 21.43
N LYS A 6 -13.21 -23.38 22.49
CA LYS A 6 -14.01 -22.15 22.57
C LYS A 6 -13.12 -20.91 22.56
N GLY A 7 -11.99 -20.92 23.29
CA GLY A 7 -11.01 -19.83 23.28
C GLY A 7 -10.40 -19.60 21.89
N ILE A 8 -9.99 -20.66 21.20
CA ILE A 8 -9.48 -20.57 19.82
C ILE A 8 -10.55 -20.04 18.88
N SER A 9 -11.79 -20.53 18.99
CA SER A 9 -12.89 -20.08 18.14
C SER A 9 -13.11 -18.57 18.29
N ILE A 10 -13.14 -18.05 19.52
CA ILE A 10 -13.31 -16.61 19.78
C ILE A 10 -12.14 -15.81 19.21
N LEU A 11 -10.91 -16.28 19.42
CA LEU A 11 -9.71 -15.63 18.88
C LEU A 11 -9.78 -15.54 17.37
N VAL A 12 -10.09 -16.65 16.68
CA VAL A 12 -10.21 -16.68 15.22
C VAL A 12 -11.35 -15.77 14.74
N THR A 13 -12.51 -15.78 15.41
CA THR A 13 -13.64 -14.91 15.07
C THR A 13 -13.29 -13.42 15.13
N ILE A 14 -12.48 -13.00 16.10
CA ILE A 14 -12.03 -11.60 16.23
C ILE A 14 -10.87 -11.30 15.28
N ALA A 15 -9.95 -12.25 15.09
CA ALA A 15 -8.79 -12.09 14.24
C ALA A 15 -9.16 -11.98 12.76
N ILE A 16 -10.13 -12.76 12.26
CA ILE A 16 -10.51 -12.77 10.84
C ILE A 16 -10.86 -11.37 10.30
N PRO A 17 -11.80 -10.60 10.87
CA PRO A 17 -12.12 -9.28 10.32
C PRO A 17 -10.92 -8.33 10.36
N PHE A 18 -10.09 -8.41 11.41
CA PHE A 18 -8.88 -7.61 11.51
C PHE A 18 -7.88 -7.94 10.39
N PHE A 19 -7.56 -9.23 10.19
CA PHE A 19 -6.66 -9.66 9.12
C PHE A 19 -7.21 -9.37 7.73
N LEU A 20 -8.53 -9.48 7.52
CA LEU A 20 -9.16 -9.11 6.25
C LEU A 20 -8.95 -7.63 5.93
N VAL A 21 -9.21 -6.73 6.90
CA VAL A 21 -9.01 -5.29 6.70
C VAL A 21 -7.52 -4.98 6.46
N MET A 22 -6.62 -5.53 7.29
CA MET A 22 -5.18 -5.31 7.12
C MET A 22 -4.67 -5.83 5.76
N THR A 23 -5.20 -6.96 5.29
CA THR A 23 -4.84 -7.52 3.98
C THR A 23 -5.34 -6.62 2.85
N MET A 24 -6.58 -6.12 2.93
CA MET A 24 -7.11 -5.18 1.94
C MET A 24 -6.27 -3.90 1.88
N ILE A 25 -5.93 -3.33 3.03
CA ILE A 25 -5.02 -2.18 3.10
C ILE A 25 -3.69 -2.54 2.41
N ARG A 26 -3.08 -3.68 2.74
CA ARG A 26 -1.81 -4.13 2.12
C ARG A 26 -1.90 -4.28 0.60
N LEU A 27 -3.05 -4.64 0.05
CA LEU A 27 -3.27 -4.74 -1.40
C LEU A 27 -3.35 -3.36 -2.07
N LEU A 28 -3.98 -2.38 -1.42
CA LEU A 28 -4.07 -0.99 -1.94
C LEU A 28 -2.69 -0.32 -2.04
N PHE A 29 -1.79 -0.67 -1.13
CA PHE A 29 -0.43 -0.14 -1.08
C PHE A 29 0.55 -0.81 -2.07
N GLN A 30 0.05 -1.59 -3.04
CA GLN A 30 0.89 -2.18 -4.08
C GLN A 30 1.07 -1.23 -5.27
N PRO A 31 2.25 -1.18 -5.90
CA PRO A 31 2.48 -0.34 -7.10
C PRO A 31 1.52 -0.65 -8.26
N VAL A 32 1.00 -1.88 -8.30
CA VAL A 32 -0.01 -2.29 -9.29
C VAL A 32 -1.30 -1.48 -9.12
N PHE A 33 -1.77 -1.29 -7.89
CA PHE A 33 -2.98 -0.52 -7.61
C PHE A 33 -2.80 0.94 -8.04
N LEU A 34 -1.64 1.54 -7.72
CA LEU A 34 -1.31 2.91 -8.11
C LEU A 34 -1.42 3.12 -9.63
N ARG A 35 -0.86 2.20 -10.43
CA ARG A 35 -0.94 2.27 -11.90
C ARG A 35 -2.37 2.17 -12.41
N LEU A 36 -3.15 1.24 -11.86
CA LEU A 36 -4.55 1.05 -12.26
C LEU A 36 -5.37 2.31 -11.97
N GLU A 37 -5.25 2.86 -10.76
CA GLU A 37 -5.97 4.04 -10.30
C GLU A 37 -5.68 5.26 -11.19
N TYR A 38 -4.40 5.51 -11.48
CA TYR A 38 -3.97 6.70 -12.22
C TYR A 38 -4.26 6.59 -13.73
N GLN A 39 -4.51 5.38 -14.23
CA GLN A 39 -4.91 5.12 -15.62
C GLN A 39 -6.43 5.12 -15.82
N MET A 40 -7.23 5.29 -14.74
CA MET A 40 -8.68 5.25 -14.85
C MET A 40 -9.24 6.46 -15.63
N PRO A 41 -10.31 6.25 -16.44
CA PRO A 41 -10.99 7.35 -17.09
C PRO A 41 -11.61 8.27 -16.02
N GLY A 42 -11.26 9.56 -16.09
CA GLY A 42 -11.72 10.56 -15.13
C GLY A 42 -10.75 10.84 -13.98
N PHE A 43 -9.56 10.22 -13.95
CA PHE A 43 -8.52 10.61 -13.00
C PHE A 43 -8.10 12.07 -13.26
N PRO A 44 -8.06 12.93 -12.23
CA PRO A 44 -7.83 14.35 -12.41
C PRO A 44 -6.41 14.65 -12.94
N PRO A 45 -6.26 15.68 -13.79
CA PRO A 45 -4.94 16.19 -14.13
C PRO A 45 -4.26 16.74 -12.87
N ASP A 46 -2.93 16.61 -12.81
CA ASP A 46 -2.15 17.11 -11.68
C ASP A 46 -1.97 18.63 -11.84
N PRO A 47 -2.21 19.41 -10.77
CA PRO A 47 -2.13 20.87 -10.83
C PRO A 47 -0.70 21.40 -10.95
N TYR A 48 0.32 20.58 -10.71
CA TYR A 48 1.74 20.96 -10.76
C TYR A 48 2.43 20.56 -12.07
N GLY A 49 1.70 19.93 -12.99
CA GLY A 49 2.20 19.56 -14.32
C GLY A 49 2.89 18.20 -14.40
N PHE A 50 2.80 17.36 -13.36
CA PHE A 50 3.38 16.01 -13.43
C PHE A 50 2.70 15.15 -14.49
N THR A 51 3.52 14.51 -15.33
CA THR A 51 3.04 13.51 -16.28
C THR A 51 2.52 12.27 -15.54
N LEU A 52 1.78 11.42 -16.24
CA LEU A 52 1.33 10.15 -15.68
C LEU A 52 2.51 9.27 -15.24
N GLU A 53 3.58 9.26 -16.05
CA GLU A 53 4.78 8.48 -15.77
C GLU A 53 5.50 8.97 -14.52
N ASP A 54 5.67 10.30 -14.37
CA ASP A 54 6.28 10.89 -13.17
C ASP A 54 5.50 10.50 -11.91
N ARG A 55 4.17 10.57 -11.96
CA ARG A 55 3.32 10.23 -10.81
C ARG A 55 3.45 8.76 -10.43
N ILE A 56 3.49 7.86 -11.41
CA ILE A 56 3.68 6.44 -11.18
C ILE A 56 5.08 6.18 -10.61
N GLN A 57 6.12 6.83 -11.13
CA GLN A 57 7.49 6.70 -10.65
C GLN A 57 7.62 7.14 -9.19
N TRP A 58 7.27 8.40 -8.89
CA TRP A 58 7.44 8.97 -7.55
C TRP A 58 6.47 8.35 -6.53
N GLY A 59 5.26 7.98 -6.96
CA GLY A 59 4.33 7.23 -6.12
C GLY A 59 4.86 5.83 -5.80
N THR A 60 5.49 5.14 -6.76
CA THR A 60 6.12 3.83 -6.51
C THR A 60 7.29 3.93 -5.55
N VAL A 61 8.15 4.94 -5.71
CA VAL A 61 9.27 5.19 -4.76
C VAL A 61 8.73 5.46 -3.35
N SER A 62 7.66 6.25 -3.23
CA SER A 62 7.01 6.54 -1.96
C SER A 62 6.44 5.27 -1.31
N LEU A 63 5.79 4.39 -2.09
CA LEU A 63 5.32 3.10 -1.60
C LEU A 63 6.48 2.22 -1.13
N GLN A 64 7.58 2.13 -1.88
CA GLN A 64 8.74 1.35 -1.49
C GLN A 64 9.37 1.87 -0.18
N TYR A 65 9.40 3.19 0.00
CA TYR A 65 9.88 3.81 1.23
C TYR A 65 9.04 3.42 2.46
N LEU A 66 7.71 3.38 2.32
CA LEU A 66 6.80 3.01 3.42
C LEU A 66 6.95 1.55 3.89
N PHE A 67 7.49 0.67 3.04
CA PHE A 67 7.61 -0.77 3.34
C PHE A 67 9.04 -1.28 3.41
N ASN A 68 10.02 -0.38 3.46
CA ASN A 68 11.40 -0.72 3.71
C ASN A 68 11.85 -0.18 5.07
N ASP A 69 12.98 -0.67 5.54
CA ASP A 69 13.60 -0.22 6.79
C ASP A 69 14.67 0.87 6.53
N GLN A 70 14.60 1.58 5.40
CA GLN A 70 15.59 2.58 5.02
C GLN A 70 15.31 3.94 5.66
N GLY A 71 16.35 4.74 5.84
CA GLY A 71 16.23 6.11 6.31
C GLY A 71 15.60 7.05 5.27
N ILE A 72 15.33 8.29 5.69
CA ILE A 72 14.76 9.36 4.84
C ILE A 72 15.59 9.68 3.59
N SER A 73 16.84 9.20 3.51
CA SER A 73 17.67 9.30 2.32
C SER A 73 17.23 8.40 1.16
N PHE A 74 16.37 7.41 1.39
CA PHE A 74 15.96 6.45 0.36
C PHE A 74 15.33 7.12 -0.88
N PRO A 75 14.35 8.03 -0.78
CA PRO A 75 13.80 8.67 -1.98
C PRO A 75 14.81 9.54 -2.74
N VAL A 76 15.80 10.10 -2.03
CA VAL A 76 16.83 10.98 -2.61
C VAL A 76 17.78 10.21 -3.52
N SER A 77 18.01 8.91 -3.27
CA SER A 77 18.89 8.09 -4.13
C SER A 77 18.38 7.98 -5.57
N TYR A 78 17.07 8.11 -5.80
CA TYR A 78 16.44 8.08 -7.12
C TYR A 78 16.54 9.41 -7.88
N THR A 79 16.99 10.48 -7.23
CA THR A 79 17.19 11.81 -7.85
C THR A 79 18.63 12.08 -8.27
N GLN A 80 19.58 11.21 -7.95
CA GLN A 80 21.02 11.41 -8.17
C GLN A 80 21.59 10.65 -9.39
N SER A 81 20.75 10.22 -10.33
CA SER A 81 21.15 9.52 -11.56
C SER A 81 21.40 10.45 -12.74
#